data_AF-C6LR12-F1
#
_entry.id   AF-C6LR12-F1
#
_cell.length_a   1.000
_cell.length_b   1.000
_cell.length_c   1.000
_cell.angle_alpha   90.00
_cell.angle_beta   90.00
_cell.angle_gamma   90.00
#
_symmetry.space_group_name_H-M   'P 1'
#
loop_
_entity.id
_entity.type
_entity.pdbx_description
1 polymer ?
#
loop_
_entity_poly.entity_id
_entity_poly.type
_entity_poly.pdbx_seq_one_letter_code
_entity_poly.pdbx_strand_id
1 'polypeptide(L)'
;MVEEPSSCSSCSDLPELEEMDLDTNETERLLIDYRTLSLGDPLKVHDDNAFEEAMGLRARALEAYPEKLNTAILLLTDAINLCPCSAMMLMSRAQVLFDIGELAAAIRDLKAATERSPTHVGSFRLLGKAYAYLCRYGEALAAYQKAQDLDYSKDIADIIKGLVPKVETEKREEAEAKRLFEEQQSKASAKAQEKKEKSFADKVYAEIEATKSKGGPLPEAFRVLDNLKSEAQNLSASTAQKLLSNDIIAQAMDDPEFARKLDEVAKNPAAAAIHMKDPKFAKAFMEIINCFK
;
A
#
# COMPACT_ATOMS: atom_id res chain seq x y z
N MET A 1 29.80 -7.37 -2.41
CA MET A 1 29.59 -6.56 -3.63
C MET A 1 28.22 -5.94 -3.45
N VAL A 2 28.20 -4.67 -3.07
CA VAL A 2 26.96 -3.91 -2.87
C VAL A 2 26.49 -3.54 -4.25
N GLU A 3 25.31 -4.02 -4.66
CA GLU A 3 24.71 -3.65 -5.94
C GLU A 3 24.42 -2.15 -5.92
N GLU A 4 25.04 -1.43 -6.85
CA GLU A 4 24.69 -0.04 -7.15
C GLU A 4 23.23 0.00 -7.65
N PRO A 5 22.43 1.00 -7.23
CA PRO A 5 21.06 1.11 -7.70
C PRO A 5 21.05 1.31 -9.22
N SER A 6 20.46 0.34 -9.92
CA SER A 6 20.27 0.35 -11.36
C SER A 6 19.67 1.68 -11.83
N SER A 7 20.43 2.43 -12.62
CA SER A 7 19.94 3.63 -13.29
C SER A 7 18.72 3.27 -14.12
N CYS A 8 17.60 3.93 -13.82
CA CYS A 8 16.35 3.72 -14.54
C CYS A 8 16.55 4.18 -16.00
N SER A 9 16.65 3.23 -16.93
CA SER A 9 16.85 3.44 -18.38
C SER A 9 15.70 4.21 -19.07
N SER A 10 14.71 4.74 -18.34
CA SER A 10 13.55 5.48 -18.87
C SER A 10 13.61 7.01 -18.68
N CYS A 11 14.72 7.52 -18.12
CA CYS A 11 14.87 8.96 -17.86
C CYS A 11 15.23 9.82 -19.08
N SER A 12 15.65 9.23 -20.21
CA SER A 12 16.23 9.94 -21.37
C SER A 12 15.28 10.84 -22.18
N ASP A 13 13.97 10.72 -22.02
CA ASP A 13 12.99 11.30 -22.96
C ASP A 13 12.24 12.54 -22.44
N LEU A 14 12.65 13.13 -21.31
CA LEU A 14 12.16 14.46 -20.92
C LEU A 14 12.96 15.55 -21.66
N PRO A 15 12.32 16.63 -22.15
CA PRO A 15 13.06 17.78 -22.69
C PRO A 15 14.07 18.23 -21.63
N GLU A 16 15.36 18.01 -21.93
CA GLU A 16 16.57 18.22 -21.13
C GLU A 16 16.31 18.56 -19.65
N LEU A 17 16.00 17.54 -18.84
CA LEU A 17 16.44 17.61 -17.46
C LEU A 17 17.97 17.54 -17.51
N GLU A 18 18.63 18.71 -17.56
CA GLU A 18 20.09 18.83 -17.52
C GLU A 18 20.65 17.79 -16.55
N GLU A 19 21.54 16.91 -17.00
CA GLU A 19 22.13 15.91 -16.09
C GLU A 19 22.68 16.64 -14.85
N MET A 20 22.33 16.16 -13.65
CA MET A 20 22.85 16.76 -12.43
C MET A 20 24.34 16.49 -12.39
N ASP A 21 25.13 17.53 -12.61
CA ASP A 21 26.59 17.48 -12.55
C ASP A 21 27.02 17.37 -11.08
N LEU A 22 27.10 16.12 -10.59
CA LEU A 22 27.45 15.80 -9.21
C LEU A 22 28.97 15.87 -8.98
N ASP A 23 29.63 16.94 -9.42
CA ASP A 23 31.08 17.14 -9.21
C ASP A 23 31.38 17.72 -7.80
N THR A 24 30.78 17.12 -6.78
CA THR A 24 30.85 17.64 -5.41
C THR A 24 32.02 17.03 -4.66
N ASN A 25 32.87 17.88 -4.10
CA ASN A 25 33.94 17.52 -3.17
C ASN A 25 33.39 16.71 -1.98
N GLU A 26 33.55 15.38 -1.99
CA GLU A 26 33.01 14.43 -0.99
C GLU A 26 33.36 14.83 0.46
N THR A 27 34.47 15.55 0.66
CA THR A 27 34.94 15.96 1.99
C THR A 27 34.04 16.98 2.68
N GLU A 28 33.30 17.81 1.95
CA GLU A 28 32.37 18.77 2.58
C GLU A 28 31.06 18.08 3.00
N ARG A 29 30.60 17.04 2.31
CA ARG A 29 29.33 16.35 2.64
C ARG A 29 29.31 15.73 4.04
N LEU A 30 30.48 15.41 4.62
CA LEU A 30 30.57 14.67 5.90
C LEU A 30 30.35 15.53 7.16
N LEU A 31 30.27 16.86 7.05
CA LEU A 31 30.24 17.74 8.22
C LEU A 31 28.83 18.14 8.70
N ILE A 32 27.80 18.03 7.85
CA ILE A 32 26.45 18.49 8.15
C ILE A 32 25.44 17.39 7.81
N ASP A 33 24.60 17.00 8.79
CA ASP A 33 23.44 16.16 8.51
C ASP A 33 22.28 17.02 7.99
N TYR A 34 22.15 17.06 6.66
CA TYR A 34 21.13 17.85 5.96
C TYR A 34 19.68 17.50 6.35
N ARG A 35 19.45 16.30 6.90
CA ARG A 35 18.11 15.85 7.32
C ARG A 35 17.65 16.54 8.60
N THR A 36 18.58 17.04 9.39
CA THR A 36 18.34 17.67 10.69
C THR A 36 18.33 19.21 10.64
N LEU A 37 18.54 19.79 9.46
CA LEU A 37 18.57 21.24 9.28
C LEU A 37 17.26 21.89 9.70
N SER A 38 17.34 22.93 10.52
CA SER A 38 16.17 23.70 10.95
C SER A 38 15.37 24.23 9.75
N LEU A 39 14.04 24.14 9.83
CA LEU A 39 13.12 24.87 8.96
C LEU A 39 12.72 26.23 9.57
N GLY A 40 13.18 26.52 10.79
CA GLY A 40 12.73 27.65 11.60
C GLY A 40 11.27 27.50 12.06
N ASP A 41 10.88 28.30 13.06
CA ASP A 41 9.52 28.32 13.60
C ASP A 41 8.56 29.03 12.63
N PRO A 42 7.60 28.33 11.99
CA PRO A 42 6.67 28.95 11.04
C PRO A 42 5.79 30.05 11.62
N LEU A 43 5.68 30.16 12.95
CA LEU A 43 4.88 31.19 13.62
C LEU A 43 5.70 32.41 14.04
N LYS A 44 7.03 32.37 13.89
CA LYS A 44 7.90 33.49 14.22
C LYS A 44 7.68 34.63 13.23
N VAL A 45 7.16 35.74 13.78
CA VAL A 45 7.10 37.02 13.09
C VAL A 45 8.50 37.64 13.08
N HIS A 46 8.88 38.24 11.96
CA HIS A 46 10.14 38.96 11.78
C HIS A 46 9.84 40.42 11.47
N ASP A 47 10.73 41.31 11.91
CA ASP A 47 10.69 42.72 11.54
C ASP A 47 11.53 42.98 10.28
N ASP A 48 11.47 44.21 9.76
CA ASP A 48 12.17 44.59 8.54
C ASP A 48 13.70 44.44 8.68
N ASN A 49 14.24 44.67 9.88
CA ASN A 49 15.66 44.51 10.17
C ASN A 49 16.10 43.03 10.06
N ALA A 50 15.34 42.11 10.67
CA ALA A 50 15.60 40.68 10.55
C ALA A 50 15.45 40.19 9.11
N PHE A 51 14.55 40.78 8.33
CA PHE A 51 14.42 40.51 6.90
C PHE A 51 15.64 40.98 6.11
N GLU A 52 16.12 42.20 6.35
CA GLU A 52 17.34 42.73 5.71
C GLU A 52 18.57 41.88 6.07
N GLU A 53 18.71 41.49 7.34
CA GLU A 53 19.78 40.59 7.78
C GLU A 53 19.69 39.21 7.11
N ALA A 54 18.51 38.61 7.04
CA ALA A 54 18.29 37.34 6.34
C ALA A 54 18.62 37.45 4.84
N MET A 55 18.28 38.57 4.20
CA MET A 55 18.65 38.84 2.81
C MET A 55 20.17 38.96 2.63
N GLY A 56 20.87 39.61 3.55
CA GLY A 56 22.34 39.70 3.56
C GLY A 56 23.01 38.34 3.73
N LEU A 57 22.50 37.51 4.64
CA LEU A 57 22.97 36.12 4.82
C LEU A 57 22.74 35.28 3.57
N ARG A 58 21.56 35.39 2.95
CA ARG A 58 21.25 34.72 1.69
C ARG A 58 22.21 35.14 0.58
N ALA A 59 22.48 36.45 0.42
CA ALA A 59 23.39 36.94 -0.60
C ALA A 59 24.80 36.35 -0.42
N ARG A 60 25.34 36.40 0.81
CA ARG A 60 26.63 35.79 1.15
C ARG A 60 26.66 34.27 0.93
N ALA A 61 25.55 33.58 1.16
CA ALA A 61 25.45 32.16 0.89
C ALA A 61 25.55 31.84 -0.60
N LEU A 62 24.89 32.65 -1.44
CA LEU A 62 24.95 32.49 -2.90
C LEU A 62 26.31 32.86 -3.47
N GLU A 63 27.05 33.79 -2.86
CA GLU A 63 28.45 34.08 -3.22
C GLU A 63 29.41 32.96 -2.80
N ALA A 64 29.14 32.29 -1.68
CA ALA A 64 29.94 31.16 -1.21
C ALA A 64 29.70 29.88 -2.04
N TYR A 65 28.56 29.79 -2.71
CA TYR A 65 28.20 28.68 -3.61
C TYR A 65 28.76 28.93 -5.02
N PRO A 66 29.40 27.95 -5.70
CA PRO A 66 29.47 26.52 -5.34
C PRO A 66 30.72 26.10 -4.54
N GLU A 67 31.67 27.00 -4.28
CA GLU A 67 32.99 26.64 -3.72
C GLU A 67 32.97 26.14 -2.26
N LYS A 68 32.04 26.66 -1.44
CA LYS A 68 31.95 26.39 0.01
C LYS A 68 30.53 25.98 0.39
N LEU A 69 30.15 24.75 0.07
CA LEU A 69 28.77 24.24 0.19
C LEU A 69 28.27 24.29 1.63
N ASN A 70 29.06 23.82 2.58
CA ASN A 70 28.70 23.84 4.00
C ASN A 70 28.47 25.25 4.53
N THR A 71 29.29 26.21 4.07
CA THR A 71 29.15 27.61 4.48
C THR A 71 27.85 28.18 3.93
N ALA A 72 27.53 27.92 2.65
CA ALA A 72 26.29 28.35 2.04
C ALA A 72 25.05 27.77 2.75
N ILE A 73 25.06 26.48 3.07
CA ILE A 73 23.95 25.81 3.79
C ILE A 73 23.76 26.38 5.20
N LEU A 74 24.83 26.65 5.95
CA LEU A 74 24.75 27.25 7.28
C LEU A 74 24.22 28.68 7.23
N LEU A 75 24.76 29.52 6.33
CA LEU A 75 24.27 30.89 6.14
C LEU A 75 22.79 30.93 5.77
N LEU A 76 22.33 30.02 4.90
CA LEU A 76 20.91 29.91 4.56
C LEU A 76 20.07 29.39 5.72
N THR A 77 20.63 28.51 6.57
CA THR A 77 19.95 28.03 7.77
C THR A 77 19.75 29.16 8.78
N ASP A 78 20.75 30.03 8.96
CA ASP A 78 20.62 31.23 9.79
C ASP A 78 19.59 32.21 9.21
N ALA A 79 19.62 32.43 7.89
CA ALA A 79 18.61 33.25 7.20
C ALA A 79 17.18 32.71 7.39
N ILE A 80 16.99 31.39 7.33
CA ILE A 80 15.71 30.72 7.59
C ILE A 80 15.30 30.87 9.06
N ASN A 81 16.22 30.79 10.01
CA ASN A 81 15.90 30.98 11.43
C ASN A 81 15.51 32.44 11.75
N LEU A 82 16.05 33.42 11.02
CA LEU A 82 15.64 34.82 11.10
C LEU A 82 14.26 35.03 10.48
N CYS A 83 14.05 34.56 9.25
CA CYS A 83 12.83 34.75 8.47
C CYS A 83 12.18 33.42 8.03
N PRO A 84 11.63 32.64 8.98
CA PRO A 84 11.12 31.31 8.67
C PRO A 84 9.91 31.36 7.74
N CYS A 85 9.03 32.35 7.84
CA CYS A 85 7.88 32.45 6.94
C CYS A 85 8.25 32.71 5.47
N SER A 86 9.51 33.06 5.16
CA SER A 86 9.94 33.37 3.81
C SER A 86 10.20 32.11 2.97
N ALA A 87 9.32 31.86 2.00
CA ALA A 87 9.51 30.79 1.02
C ALA A 87 10.80 30.97 0.19
N MET A 88 11.26 32.20 0.00
CA MET A 88 12.50 32.51 -0.73
C MET A 88 13.74 31.94 -0.03
N MET A 89 13.80 32.02 1.31
CA MET A 89 14.96 31.52 2.07
C MET A 89 15.06 30.00 1.98
N LEU A 90 13.92 29.32 2.17
CA LEU A 90 13.82 27.87 2.01
C LEU A 90 14.13 27.42 0.58
N MET A 91 13.57 28.11 -0.43
CA MET A 91 13.81 27.75 -1.83
C MET A 91 15.28 27.95 -2.23
N SER A 92 15.94 28.98 -1.69
CA SER A 92 17.37 29.20 -1.93
C SER A 92 18.24 28.09 -1.34
N ARG A 93 17.94 27.62 -0.11
CA ARG A 93 18.64 26.46 0.48
C ARG A 93 18.33 25.19 -0.29
N ALA A 94 17.08 24.99 -0.70
CA ALA A 94 16.69 23.84 -1.49
C ALA A 94 17.38 23.77 -2.85
N GLN A 95 17.65 24.92 -3.49
CA GLN A 95 18.41 24.95 -4.75
C GLN A 95 19.83 24.42 -4.55
N VAL A 96 20.53 24.91 -3.51
CA VAL A 96 21.87 24.41 -3.18
C VAL A 96 21.83 22.91 -2.85
N LEU A 97 20.86 22.47 -2.05
CA LEU A 97 20.67 21.05 -1.71
C LEU A 97 20.35 20.19 -2.94
N PHE A 98 19.58 20.72 -3.89
CA PHE A 98 19.25 20.04 -5.14
C PHE A 98 20.52 19.87 -5.98
N ASP A 99 21.29 20.93 -6.18
CA ASP A 99 22.49 20.90 -7.02
C ASP A 99 23.56 19.93 -6.46
N ILE A 100 23.67 19.80 -5.13
CA ILE A 100 24.61 18.85 -4.52
C ILE A 100 24.12 17.40 -4.48
N GLY A 101 22.92 17.10 -4.98
CA GLY A 101 22.37 15.73 -4.98
C GLY A 101 21.51 15.35 -3.76
N GLU A 102 21.35 16.24 -2.79
CA GLU A 102 20.60 16.00 -1.55
C GLU A 102 19.10 16.23 -1.74
N LEU A 103 18.52 15.47 -2.68
CA LEU A 103 17.15 15.61 -3.17
C LEU A 103 16.10 15.49 -2.06
N ALA A 104 16.32 14.59 -1.08
CA ALA A 104 15.38 14.41 0.03
C ALA A 104 15.30 15.65 0.93
N ALA A 105 16.45 16.27 1.24
CA ALA A 105 16.50 17.49 2.04
C ALA A 105 15.95 18.68 1.25
N ALA A 106 16.27 18.78 -0.05
CA ALA A 106 15.73 19.79 -0.95
C ALA A 106 14.19 19.75 -1.03
N ILE A 107 13.61 18.56 -1.23
CA ILE A 107 12.15 18.37 -1.28
C ILE A 107 11.48 18.79 0.02
N ARG A 108 12.09 18.47 1.18
CA ARG A 108 11.57 18.86 2.49
C ARG A 108 11.49 20.39 2.63
N ASP A 109 12.55 21.09 2.26
CA ASP A 109 12.59 22.56 2.27
C ASP A 109 11.57 23.17 1.28
N LEU A 110 11.45 22.58 0.09
CA LEU A 110 10.51 23.05 -0.93
C LEU A 110 9.06 22.86 -0.53
N LYS A 111 8.72 21.73 0.11
CA LYS A 111 7.38 21.51 0.67
C LYS A 111 7.04 22.58 1.70
N ALA A 112 7.94 22.82 2.65
CA ALA A 112 7.77 23.90 3.63
C ALA A 112 7.64 25.26 2.94
N ALA A 113 8.36 25.51 1.84
CA ALA A 113 8.27 26.76 1.09
C ALA A 113 6.90 26.93 0.42
N THR A 114 6.37 25.87 -0.20
CA THR A 114 5.03 25.87 -0.83
C THR A 114 3.90 25.97 0.19
N GLU A 115 4.08 25.44 1.39
CA GLU A 115 3.12 25.58 2.50
C GLU A 115 3.10 27.03 3.03
N ARG A 116 4.27 27.65 3.16
CA ARG A 116 4.42 29.04 3.65
C ARG A 116 3.95 30.08 2.64
N SER A 117 4.23 29.84 1.36
CA SER A 117 3.80 30.69 0.26
C SER A 117 3.21 29.85 -0.86
N PRO A 118 1.88 29.63 -0.84
CA PRO A 118 1.19 28.86 -1.87
C PRO A 118 1.22 29.48 -3.28
N THR A 119 1.77 30.68 -3.43
CA THR A 119 1.88 31.40 -4.70
C THR A 119 3.33 31.52 -5.19
N HIS A 120 4.31 30.92 -4.50
CA HIS A 120 5.71 31.02 -4.89
C HIS A 120 6.05 30.02 -6.01
N VAL A 121 5.97 30.50 -7.26
CA VAL A 121 6.22 29.72 -8.49
C VAL A 121 7.57 29.00 -8.46
N GLY A 122 8.62 29.67 -8.00
CA GLY A 122 9.98 29.12 -7.95
C GLY A 122 10.08 27.85 -7.11
N SER A 123 9.33 27.77 -6.00
CA SER A 123 9.29 26.57 -5.16
C SER A 123 8.60 25.41 -5.86
N PHE A 124 7.47 25.65 -6.52
CA PHE A 124 6.77 24.58 -7.25
C PHE A 124 7.58 24.07 -8.44
N ARG A 125 8.26 24.96 -9.17
CA ARG A 125 9.12 24.59 -10.31
C ARG A 125 10.29 23.71 -9.87
N LEU A 126 11.01 24.10 -8.82
CA LEU A 126 12.12 23.32 -8.30
C LEU A 126 11.65 22.02 -7.63
N LEU A 127 10.48 22.03 -6.98
CA LEU A 127 9.87 20.82 -6.41
C LEU A 127 9.50 19.80 -7.50
N GLY A 128 8.89 20.27 -8.59
CA GLY A 128 8.62 19.45 -9.77
C GLY A 128 9.89 18.84 -10.34
N LYS A 129 10.97 19.64 -10.46
CA LYS A 129 12.29 19.16 -10.90
C LYS A 129 12.79 18.06 -9.96
N ALA A 130 12.88 18.34 -8.66
CA ALA A 130 13.37 17.38 -7.66
C ALA A 130 12.60 16.05 -7.66
N TYR A 131 11.27 16.08 -7.82
CA TYR A 131 10.47 14.86 -7.94
C TYR A 131 10.72 14.09 -9.23
N ALA A 132 10.92 14.78 -10.36
CA ALA A 132 11.22 14.13 -11.63
C ALA A 132 12.55 13.38 -11.59
N TYR A 133 13.58 13.91 -10.91
CA TYR A 133 14.87 13.21 -10.71
C TYR A 133 14.72 11.94 -9.86
N LEU A 134 13.78 11.91 -8.92
CA LEU A 134 13.49 10.72 -8.12
C LEU A 134 12.52 9.74 -8.81
N CYS A 135 12.20 9.95 -10.10
CA CYS A 135 11.18 9.21 -10.84
C CYS A 135 9.82 9.18 -10.13
N ARG A 136 9.49 10.23 -9.37
CA ARG A 136 8.17 10.37 -8.72
C ARG A 136 7.27 11.19 -9.63
N TYR A 137 6.95 10.65 -10.81
CA TYR A 137 6.37 11.44 -11.90
C TYR A 137 5.00 12.01 -11.53
N GLY A 138 4.20 11.30 -10.73
CA GLY A 138 2.89 11.79 -10.27
C GLY A 138 2.98 13.07 -9.43
N GLU A 139 3.96 13.14 -8.53
CA GLU A 139 4.20 14.32 -7.69
C GLU A 139 4.89 15.44 -8.48
N ALA A 140 5.79 15.10 -9.39
CA ALA A 140 6.41 16.05 -10.30
C ALA A 140 5.36 16.78 -11.15
N LEU A 141 4.45 16.01 -11.76
CA LEU A 141 3.35 16.53 -12.58
C LEU A 141 2.47 17.50 -11.78
N ALA A 142 2.09 17.13 -10.55
CA ALA A 142 1.27 17.99 -9.70
C ALA A 142 1.97 19.31 -9.35
N ALA A 143 3.27 19.27 -9.02
CA ALA A 143 4.04 20.47 -8.71
C ALA A 143 4.22 21.38 -9.94
N TYR A 144 4.52 20.81 -11.11
CA TYR A 144 4.62 21.60 -12.35
C TYR A 144 3.28 22.18 -12.78
N GLN A 145 2.18 21.45 -12.64
CA GLN A 145 0.83 21.99 -12.90
C GLN A 145 0.53 23.19 -12.00
N LYS A 146 0.88 23.12 -10.71
CA LYS A 146 0.75 24.27 -9.81
C LYS A 146 1.63 25.45 -10.23
N ALA A 147 2.85 25.20 -10.67
CA ALA A 147 3.70 26.27 -11.21
C ALA A 147 3.07 26.90 -12.46
N GLN A 148 2.55 26.09 -13.39
CA GLN A 148 1.90 26.53 -14.62
C GLN A 148 0.62 27.35 -14.37
N ASP A 149 -0.17 26.95 -13.37
CA ASP A 149 -1.41 27.64 -12.98
C ASP A 149 -1.12 29.03 -12.39
N LEU A 150 0.00 29.17 -11.67
CA LEU A 150 0.43 30.42 -11.06
C LEU A 150 1.11 31.37 -12.05
N ASP A 151 1.98 30.84 -12.90
CA ASP A 151 2.67 31.58 -13.96
C ASP A 151 2.85 30.70 -15.19
N TYR A 152 2.20 31.10 -16.28
CA TYR A 152 2.23 30.33 -17.52
C TYR A 152 3.62 30.42 -18.14
N SER A 153 4.31 29.27 -18.22
CA SER A 153 5.56 29.13 -18.95
C SER A 153 5.40 28.09 -20.06
N LYS A 154 5.94 28.38 -21.24
CA LYS A 154 5.96 27.41 -22.35
C LYS A 154 6.81 26.19 -22.00
N ASP A 155 7.94 26.42 -21.31
CA ASP A 155 8.89 25.37 -20.97
C ASP A 155 8.26 24.38 -19.97
N ILE A 156 7.57 24.90 -18.95
CA ILE A 156 6.84 24.06 -17.97
C ILE A 156 5.71 23.29 -18.67
N ALA A 157 4.98 23.92 -19.59
CA ALA A 157 3.93 23.23 -20.35
C ALA A 157 4.49 22.06 -21.18
N ASP A 158 5.68 22.18 -21.75
CA ASP A 158 6.32 21.11 -22.51
C ASP A 158 6.85 19.99 -21.59
N ILE A 159 7.37 20.33 -20.40
CA ILE A 159 7.70 19.33 -19.35
C ILE A 159 6.46 18.55 -18.91
N ILE A 160 5.34 19.23 -18.66
CA ILE A 160 4.07 18.59 -18.28
C ILE A 160 3.63 17.57 -19.32
N LYS A 161 3.69 17.91 -20.62
CA LYS A 161 3.35 16.98 -21.71
C LYS A 161 4.21 15.72 -21.69
N GLY A 162 5.51 15.85 -21.38
CA GLY A 162 6.43 14.71 -21.25
C GLY A 162 6.16 13.85 -20.01
N LEU A 163 5.66 14.43 -18.92
CA LEU A 163 5.38 13.71 -17.67
C LEU A 163 4.06 12.93 -17.68
N VAL A 164 3.01 13.46 -18.34
CA VAL A 164 1.68 12.82 -18.40
C VAL A 164 1.74 11.33 -18.78
N PRO A 165 2.38 10.92 -19.90
CA PRO A 165 2.42 9.50 -20.27
C PRO A 165 3.16 8.66 -19.24
N LYS A 166 4.22 9.18 -18.59
CA LYS A 166 4.96 8.45 -17.55
C LYS A 166 4.10 8.18 -16.31
N VAL A 167 3.26 9.14 -15.92
CA VAL A 167 2.32 8.97 -14.80
C VAL A 167 1.24 7.94 -15.14
N GLU A 168 0.77 7.92 -16.40
CA GLU A 168 -0.21 6.93 -16.85
C GLU A 168 0.37 5.52 -16.88
N THR A 169 1.62 5.35 -17.30
CA THR A 169 2.31 4.05 -17.25
C THR A 169 2.50 3.57 -15.82
N GLU A 170 2.98 4.43 -14.90
CA GLU A 170 3.13 4.09 -13.48
C GLU A 170 1.80 3.63 -12.86
N LYS A 171 0.72 4.39 -13.09
CA LYS A 171 -0.62 4.03 -12.58
C LYS A 171 -1.11 2.70 -13.12
N ARG A 172 -0.81 2.39 -14.39
CA ARG A 172 -1.19 1.13 -15.02
C ARG A 172 -0.44 -0.04 -14.39
N GLU A 173 0.86 0.11 -14.20
CA GLU A 173 1.72 -0.90 -13.56
C GLU A 173 1.32 -1.12 -12.10
N GLU A 174 1.06 -0.05 -11.34
CA GLU A 174 0.59 -0.14 -9.95
C GLU A 174 -0.78 -0.85 -9.87
N ALA A 175 -1.71 -0.53 -10.77
CA ALA A 175 -3.02 -1.18 -10.82
C ALA A 175 -2.91 -2.67 -11.18
N GLU A 176 -2.01 -3.04 -12.09
CA GLU A 176 -1.75 -4.43 -12.45
C GLU A 176 -1.10 -5.20 -11.29
N ALA A 177 -0.07 -4.64 -10.66
CA ALA A 177 0.59 -5.22 -9.50
C ALA A 177 -0.40 -5.45 -8.35
N LYS A 178 -1.30 -4.47 -8.09
CA LYS A 178 -2.35 -4.59 -7.08
C LYS A 178 -3.32 -5.74 -7.39
N ARG A 179 -3.78 -5.87 -8.64
CA ARG A 179 -4.66 -6.98 -9.05
C ARG A 179 -3.99 -8.33 -8.86
N LEU A 180 -2.73 -8.46 -9.26
CA LEU A 180 -1.96 -9.69 -9.09
C LEU A 180 -1.79 -10.05 -7.61
N PHE A 181 -1.53 -9.06 -6.76
CA PHE A 181 -1.42 -9.26 -5.32
C PHE A 181 -2.74 -9.73 -4.69
N GLU A 182 -3.86 -9.10 -5.03
CA GLU A 182 -5.20 -9.49 -4.56
C GLU A 182 -5.59 -10.90 -5.06
N GLU A 183 -5.24 -11.25 -6.29
CA GLU A 183 -5.45 -12.59 -6.84
C GLU A 183 -4.62 -13.65 -6.09
N GLN A 184 -3.36 -13.35 -5.78
CA GLN A 184 -2.53 -14.25 -4.97
C GLN A 184 -3.09 -14.43 -3.56
N GLN A 185 -3.55 -13.34 -2.95
CA GLN A 185 -4.14 -13.37 -1.61
C GLN A 185 -5.43 -14.20 -1.59
N SER A 186 -6.33 -14.03 -2.57
CA SER A 186 -7.56 -14.81 -2.68
C SER A 186 -7.30 -16.29 -2.96
N LYS A 187 -6.32 -16.62 -3.82
CA LYS A 187 -5.89 -18.02 -4.04
C LYS A 187 -5.29 -18.63 -2.78
N ALA A 188 -4.50 -17.86 -2.03
CA ALA A 188 -3.91 -18.32 -0.78
C ALA A 188 -4.98 -18.57 0.30
N SER A 189 -5.96 -17.67 0.43
CA SER A 189 -7.08 -17.86 1.36
C SER A 189 -7.97 -19.04 0.97
N ALA A 190 -8.26 -19.22 -0.33
CA ALA A 190 -9.00 -20.37 -0.84
C ALA A 190 -8.28 -21.69 -0.56
N LYS A 191 -6.96 -21.78 -0.84
CA LYS A 191 -6.14 -22.95 -0.53
C LYS A 191 -6.05 -23.21 0.99
N ALA A 192 -5.98 -22.16 1.80
CA ALA A 192 -5.98 -22.29 3.26
C ALA A 192 -7.33 -22.81 3.78
N GLN A 193 -8.44 -22.33 3.23
CA GLN A 193 -9.77 -22.84 3.54
C GLN A 193 -9.93 -24.29 3.10
N GLU A 194 -9.53 -24.64 1.87
CA GLU A 194 -9.58 -26.01 1.36
C GLU A 194 -8.74 -26.97 2.24
N LYS A 195 -7.53 -26.56 2.67
CA LYS A 195 -6.72 -27.33 3.62
C LYS A 195 -7.40 -27.51 4.97
N LYS A 196 -8.06 -26.46 5.49
CA LYS A 196 -8.83 -26.54 6.74
C LYS A 196 -10.01 -27.51 6.58
N GLU A 197 -10.79 -27.38 5.51
CA GLU A 197 -11.91 -28.27 5.18
C GLU A 197 -11.43 -29.73 5.07
N LYS A 198 -10.32 -29.99 4.35
CA LYS A 198 -9.72 -31.34 4.25
C LYS A 198 -9.23 -31.87 5.60
N SER A 199 -8.47 -31.08 6.36
CA SER A 199 -7.97 -31.49 7.67
C SER A 199 -9.09 -31.75 8.68
N PHE A 200 -10.20 -31.04 8.54
CA PHE A 200 -11.38 -31.24 9.36
C PHE A 200 -12.10 -32.54 8.95
N ALA A 201 -12.30 -32.77 7.64
CA ALA A 201 -12.85 -34.03 7.15
C ALA A 201 -12.02 -35.24 7.60
N ASP A 202 -10.70 -35.21 7.46
CA ASP A 202 -9.79 -36.28 7.89
C ASP A 202 -9.93 -36.61 9.39
N LYS A 203 -10.02 -35.59 10.25
CA LYS A 203 -10.27 -35.78 11.70
C LYS A 203 -11.62 -36.45 11.96
N VAL A 204 -12.66 -36.02 11.26
CA VAL A 204 -14.00 -36.59 11.39
C VAL A 204 -14.02 -38.06 11.00
N TYR A 205 -13.37 -38.47 9.90
CA TYR A 205 -13.26 -39.90 9.57
C TYR A 205 -12.51 -40.70 10.63
N ALA A 206 -11.38 -40.19 11.11
CA ALA A 206 -10.57 -40.89 12.11
C ALA A 206 -11.37 -41.17 13.41
N GLU A 207 -12.19 -40.21 13.86
CA GLU A 207 -13.08 -40.40 15.01
C GLU A 207 -14.18 -41.45 14.75
N ILE A 208 -14.75 -41.48 13.54
CA ILE A 208 -15.75 -42.48 13.15
C ILE A 208 -15.13 -43.89 13.08
N GLU A 209 -13.91 -44.04 12.56
CA GLU A 209 -13.21 -45.33 12.54
C GLU A 209 -12.83 -45.80 13.96
N ALA A 210 -12.39 -44.89 14.82
CA ALA A 210 -12.05 -45.19 16.22
C ALA A 210 -13.26 -45.67 17.03
N THR A 211 -14.45 -45.14 16.78
CA THR A 211 -15.70 -45.56 17.45
C THR A 211 -16.21 -46.92 16.93
N LYS A 212 -16.10 -47.19 15.62
CA LYS A 212 -16.40 -48.51 15.03
C LYS A 212 -15.58 -49.64 15.64
N SER A 213 -14.28 -49.44 15.85
CA SER A 213 -13.40 -50.49 16.40
C SER A 213 -13.66 -50.81 17.89
N LYS A 214 -14.34 -49.93 18.62
CA LYS A 214 -14.61 -50.07 20.06
C LYS A 214 -16.05 -50.45 20.40
N GLY A 215 -16.94 -50.59 19.41
CA GLY A 215 -18.35 -50.93 19.65
C GLY A 215 -19.12 -49.91 20.50
N GLY A 216 -18.64 -48.66 20.56
CA GLY A 216 -19.24 -47.57 21.33
C GLY A 216 -20.24 -46.75 20.52
N PRO A 217 -21.08 -45.92 21.18
CA PRO A 217 -22.01 -45.03 20.50
C PRO A 217 -21.28 -44.05 19.57
N LEU A 218 -21.96 -43.59 18.49
CA LEU A 218 -21.39 -42.63 17.55
C LEU A 218 -20.87 -41.38 18.27
N PRO A 219 -19.84 -40.69 17.71
CA PRO A 219 -19.36 -39.41 18.26
C PRO A 219 -20.52 -38.44 18.49
N GLU A 220 -20.42 -37.55 19.48
CA GLU A 220 -21.51 -36.67 19.90
C GLU A 220 -22.10 -35.83 18.76
N ALA A 221 -21.27 -35.42 17.80
CA ALA A 221 -21.68 -34.73 16.58
C ALA A 221 -22.62 -35.57 15.68
N PHE A 222 -22.63 -36.89 15.78
CA PHE A 222 -23.43 -37.80 14.97
C PHE A 222 -24.58 -38.47 15.73
N ARG A 223 -24.83 -38.10 16.99
CA ARG A 223 -25.98 -38.62 17.77
C ARG A 223 -27.33 -38.21 17.17
N VAL A 224 -27.37 -37.11 16.43
CA VAL A 224 -28.53 -36.73 15.58
C VAL A 224 -28.91 -37.86 14.61
N LEU A 225 -27.98 -38.76 14.24
CA LEU A 225 -28.28 -39.89 13.36
C LEU A 225 -29.04 -41.02 14.05
N ASP A 226 -28.91 -41.18 15.37
CA ASP A 226 -29.65 -42.21 16.13
C ASP A 226 -31.15 -41.91 16.15
N ASN A 227 -31.52 -40.63 16.11
CA ASN A 227 -32.90 -40.13 16.16
C ASN A 227 -33.33 -39.40 14.87
N LEU A 228 -32.58 -39.54 13.77
CA LEU A 228 -32.80 -38.75 12.53
C LEU A 228 -34.26 -38.81 12.05
N LYS A 229 -34.89 -39.98 12.17
CA LYS A 229 -36.28 -40.20 11.73
C LYS A 229 -37.30 -39.47 12.62
N SER A 230 -37.04 -39.35 13.92
CA SER A 230 -37.91 -38.61 14.85
C SER A 230 -37.62 -37.11 14.84
N GLU A 231 -36.36 -36.70 14.64
CA GLU A 231 -35.95 -35.31 14.46
C GLU A 231 -36.54 -34.72 13.15
N ALA A 232 -36.51 -35.48 12.04
CA ALA A 232 -37.08 -35.06 10.76
C ALA A 232 -38.62 -34.93 10.80
N GLN A 233 -39.29 -35.73 11.63
CA GLN A 233 -40.74 -35.67 11.81
C GLN A 233 -41.19 -34.54 12.74
N ASN A 234 -40.31 -34.07 13.63
CA ASN A 234 -40.58 -33.00 14.60
C ASN A 234 -39.77 -31.72 14.29
N LEU A 235 -39.52 -31.46 13.01
CA LEU A 235 -38.67 -30.37 12.57
C LEU A 235 -39.28 -29.01 12.95
N SER A 236 -38.60 -28.24 13.80
CA SER A 236 -39.05 -26.90 14.18
C SER A 236 -38.99 -25.95 12.98
N ALA A 237 -39.93 -25.00 12.90
CA ALA A 237 -39.96 -24.00 11.82
C ALA A 237 -38.63 -23.21 11.73
N SER A 238 -37.98 -22.94 12.86
CA SER A 238 -36.67 -22.28 12.92
C SER A 238 -35.53 -23.14 12.39
N THR A 239 -35.55 -24.45 12.60
CA THR A 239 -34.52 -25.37 12.10
C THR A 239 -34.70 -25.61 10.60
N ALA A 240 -35.95 -25.76 10.14
CA ALA A 240 -36.27 -25.83 8.72
C ALA A 240 -35.80 -24.57 7.96
N GLN A 241 -35.97 -23.40 8.56
CA GLN A 241 -35.53 -22.14 7.95
C GLN A 241 -34.00 -22.01 7.89
N LYS A 242 -33.27 -22.48 8.91
CA LYS A 242 -31.79 -22.54 8.89
C LYS A 242 -31.26 -23.47 7.79
N LEU A 243 -31.90 -24.63 7.62
CA LEU A 243 -31.54 -25.60 6.56
C LEU A 243 -31.76 -25.01 5.16
N LEU A 244 -32.90 -24.34 4.94
CA LEU A 244 -33.26 -23.71 3.66
C LEU A 244 -32.43 -22.45 3.35
N SER A 245 -31.90 -21.77 4.36
CA SER A 245 -31.06 -20.58 4.19
C SER A 245 -29.59 -20.88 3.85
N ASN A 246 -29.18 -22.15 3.86
CA ASN A 246 -27.80 -22.54 3.58
C ASN A 246 -27.66 -23.03 2.13
N ASP A 247 -26.96 -22.26 1.30
CA ASP A 247 -26.76 -22.55 -0.12
C ASP A 247 -26.11 -23.92 -0.38
N ILE A 248 -25.26 -24.39 0.54
CA ILE A 248 -24.60 -25.71 0.43
C ILE A 248 -25.63 -26.83 0.62
N ILE A 249 -26.58 -26.66 1.55
CA ILE A 249 -27.63 -27.64 1.82
C ILE A 249 -28.65 -27.65 0.68
N ALA A 250 -29.03 -26.47 0.17
CA ALA A 250 -29.93 -26.35 -0.97
C ALA A 250 -29.37 -27.05 -2.22
N GLN A 251 -28.12 -26.77 -2.59
CA GLN A 251 -27.45 -27.42 -3.72
C GLN A 251 -27.32 -28.94 -3.54
N ALA A 252 -27.15 -29.42 -2.31
CA ALA A 252 -27.07 -30.84 -2.02
C ALA A 252 -28.45 -31.52 -2.05
N MET A 253 -29.52 -30.86 -1.59
CA MET A 253 -30.89 -31.40 -1.65
C MET A 253 -31.40 -31.53 -3.10
N ASP A 254 -30.91 -30.69 -4.00
CA ASP A 254 -31.19 -30.77 -5.44
C ASP A 254 -30.43 -31.91 -6.15
N ASP A 255 -29.39 -32.47 -5.52
CA ASP A 255 -28.63 -33.61 -6.06
C ASP A 255 -29.32 -34.95 -5.73
N PRO A 256 -29.82 -35.70 -6.73
CA PRO A 256 -30.46 -36.99 -6.50
C PRO A 256 -29.52 -38.05 -5.91
N GLU A 257 -28.19 -37.94 -6.11
CA GLU A 257 -27.24 -38.83 -5.44
C GLU A 257 -27.13 -38.54 -3.94
N PHE A 258 -27.13 -37.26 -3.56
CA PHE A 258 -27.06 -36.86 -2.16
C PHE A 258 -28.29 -37.35 -1.40
N ALA A 259 -29.49 -37.19 -1.95
CA ALA A 259 -30.72 -37.69 -1.35
C ALA A 259 -30.69 -39.22 -1.16
N ARG A 260 -30.14 -39.97 -2.12
CA ARG A 260 -29.97 -41.43 -2.03
C ARG A 260 -28.97 -41.82 -0.93
N LYS A 261 -27.83 -41.14 -0.86
CA LYS A 261 -26.81 -41.35 0.18
C LYS A 261 -27.38 -41.00 1.56
N LEU A 262 -28.16 -39.93 1.68
CA LEU A 262 -28.80 -39.51 2.91
C LEU A 262 -29.85 -40.53 3.40
N ASP A 263 -30.67 -41.08 2.50
CA ASP A 263 -31.64 -42.14 2.81
C ASP A 263 -30.95 -43.45 3.24
N GLU A 264 -29.82 -43.81 2.61
CA GLU A 264 -29.00 -44.94 3.04
C GLU A 264 -28.42 -44.74 4.44
N VAL A 265 -28.00 -43.52 4.78
CA VAL A 265 -27.55 -43.15 6.13
C VAL A 265 -28.70 -43.16 7.14
N ALA A 266 -29.87 -42.70 6.75
CA ALA A 266 -31.07 -42.70 7.60
C ALA A 266 -31.54 -44.12 7.93
N LYS A 267 -31.40 -45.06 7.00
CA LYS A 267 -31.72 -46.48 7.20
C LYS A 267 -30.63 -47.24 7.94
N ASN A 268 -29.37 -46.88 7.72
CA ASN A 268 -28.22 -47.50 8.36
C ASN A 268 -27.19 -46.43 8.77
N PRO A 269 -27.13 -46.05 10.04
CA PRO A 269 -26.17 -45.06 10.54
C PRO A 269 -24.72 -45.41 10.23
N ALA A 270 -24.39 -46.71 10.08
CA ALA A 270 -23.05 -47.17 9.73
C ALA A 270 -22.64 -46.88 8.28
N ALA A 271 -23.61 -46.63 7.38
CA ALA A 271 -23.39 -46.23 5.99
C ALA A 271 -22.89 -44.78 5.88
N ALA A 272 -23.07 -43.94 6.92
CA ALA A 272 -22.56 -42.57 6.96
C ALA A 272 -21.04 -42.54 6.73
N ALA A 273 -20.32 -43.49 7.32
CA ALA A 273 -18.87 -43.61 7.17
C ALA A 273 -18.43 -43.92 5.72
N ILE A 274 -19.28 -44.57 4.92
CA ILE A 274 -18.98 -44.91 3.52
C ILE A 274 -19.20 -43.66 2.66
N HIS A 275 -20.35 -43.01 2.82
CA HIS A 275 -20.74 -41.85 2.02
C HIS A 275 -20.02 -40.57 2.40
N MET A 276 -19.53 -40.47 3.63
CA MET A 276 -18.67 -39.35 3.99
C MET A 276 -17.46 -39.27 3.10
N LYS A 277 -16.91 -40.37 2.55
CA LYS A 277 -15.74 -40.36 1.63
C LYS A 277 -15.93 -39.43 0.43
N ASP A 278 -17.17 -39.14 0.08
CA ASP A 278 -17.50 -38.10 -0.88
C ASP A 278 -17.45 -36.71 -0.21
N PRO A 279 -16.49 -35.84 -0.59
CA PRO A 279 -16.33 -34.53 0.02
C PRO A 279 -17.56 -33.62 -0.17
N LYS A 280 -18.36 -33.82 -1.22
CA LYS A 280 -19.62 -33.08 -1.41
C LYS A 280 -20.67 -33.52 -0.39
N PHE A 281 -20.82 -34.83 -0.20
CA PHE A 281 -21.74 -35.39 0.79
C PHE A 281 -21.33 -34.99 2.22
N ALA A 282 -20.05 -35.15 2.58
CA ALA A 282 -19.56 -34.77 3.91
C ALA A 282 -19.81 -33.30 4.24
N LYS A 283 -19.58 -32.38 3.29
CA LYS A 283 -19.79 -30.94 3.49
C LYS A 283 -21.25 -30.63 3.79
N ALA A 284 -22.17 -31.07 2.94
CA ALA A 284 -23.60 -30.80 3.12
C ALA A 284 -24.21 -31.53 4.32
N PHE A 285 -23.80 -32.79 4.56
CA PHE A 285 -24.28 -33.57 5.70
C PHE A 285 -23.86 -32.97 7.05
N MET A 286 -22.65 -32.40 7.13
CA MET A 286 -22.18 -31.72 8.34
C MET A 286 -22.88 -30.38 8.59
N GLU A 287 -23.17 -29.61 7.54
CA GLU A 287 -23.98 -28.38 7.64
C GLU A 287 -25.40 -28.69 8.12
N ILE A 288 -26.01 -29.79 7.63
CA ILE A 288 -27.29 -30.30 8.13
C ILE A 288 -27.18 -30.61 9.62
N ILE A 289 -26.18 -31.40 10.04
CA ILE A 289 -25.97 -31.76 11.45
C ILE A 289 -25.75 -30.53 12.34
N ASN A 290 -24.99 -29.53 11.88
CA ASN A 290 -24.75 -28.30 12.64
C ASN A 290 -26.02 -27.46 12.82
N CYS A 291 -27.04 -27.62 11.98
CA CYS A 291 -28.34 -26.97 12.17
C CYS A 291 -29.18 -27.61 13.29
N PHE A 292 -28.87 -28.86 13.69
CA PHE A 292 -29.54 -29.59 14.76
C PHE A 292 -28.81 -29.50 16.12
N LYS A 293 -27.65 -28.83 16.18
CA LYS A 293 -27.00 -28.42 17.43
C LYS A 293 -27.64 -27.15 17.98
#